data_AF-A0A7T8CLZ9-F1
#
_entry.id   AF-A0A7T8CLZ9-F1
#
_cell.length_a   1.000
_cell.length_b   1.000
_cell.length_c   1.000
_cell.angle_alpha   90.00
_cell.angle_beta   90.00
_cell.angle_gamma   90.00
#
_symmetry.space_group_name_H-M   'P 1'
#
loop_
_entity.id
_entity.type
_entity.pdbx_description
1 polymer ?
#
loop_
_entity_poly.entity_id
_entity_poly.type
_entity_poly.pdbx_seq_one_letter_code
_entity_poly.pdbx_strand_id
1 'polypeptide(L)'
;MNGITVFLILAMASASLADDCTQLDMIKVKHQWAEVYGVESNRQEFGLAVFKRFFVIHPDRSLFVNVHGDNVYSPEFQAHVARVLAGVDILISSMDQEAIFKAAQKHYADFHKSKFGEVPLVEFGTAMRDVLPKYVGLRNYDNDSWSRCYAYITSKVE
;
A
#
# COMPACT_ATOMS: atom_id res chain seq x y z
N MET A 1 -24.91 13.29 -37.50
CA MET A 1 -24.47 13.26 -36.08
C MET A 1 -24.42 14.70 -35.60
N ASN A 2 -25.35 15.09 -34.74
CA ASN A 2 -25.47 16.47 -34.26
C ASN A 2 -24.39 16.73 -33.20
N GLY A 3 -23.73 17.90 -33.25
CA GLY A 3 -22.63 18.25 -32.35
C GLY A 3 -22.96 18.19 -30.86
N ILE A 4 -24.24 18.27 -30.50
CA ILE A 4 -24.75 18.10 -29.13
C ILE A 4 -24.53 16.67 -28.62
N THR A 5 -24.66 15.65 -29.48
CA THR A 5 -24.45 14.24 -29.12
C THR A 5 -22.99 13.94 -28.82
N VAL A 6 -22.05 14.63 -29.46
CA VAL A 6 -20.60 14.47 -29.22
C VAL A 6 -20.17 15.09 -27.89
N PHE A 7 -20.74 16.24 -27.52
CA PHE A 7 -20.44 16.89 -26.24
C PHE A 7 -20.96 16.13 -25.01
N LEU A 8 -22.13 15.48 -25.12
CA LEU A 8 -22.71 14.68 -24.03
C LEU A 8 -21.92 13.40 -23.74
N ILE A 9 -21.31 12.78 -24.77
CA ILE A 9 -20.48 11.59 -24.59
C ILE A 9 -19.14 11.95 -23.93
N LEU A 10 -18.57 13.12 -24.25
CA LEU A 10 -17.32 13.59 -23.64
C LEU A 10 -17.51 14.04 -22.17
N ALA A 11 -18.68 14.59 -21.82
CA ALA A 11 -19.00 15.02 -20.47
C ALA A 11 -19.29 13.84 -19.50
N MET A 12 -19.85 12.72 -20.00
CA MET A 12 -20.00 11.49 -19.20
C MET A 12 -18.67 10.76 -18.98
N ALA A 13 -17.65 10.99 -19.81
CA ALA A 13 -16.31 10.46 -19.59
C ALA A 13 -15.52 11.22 -18.51
N SER A 14 -15.90 12.46 -18.19
CA SER A 14 -15.27 13.29 -17.15
C SER A 14 -15.92 13.17 -15.76
N ALA A 15 -17.13 12.60 -15.65
CA ALA A 15 -17.80 12.40 -14.37
C ALA A 15 -17.34 11.14 -13.61
N SER A 16 -16.42 10.36 -14.18
CA SER A 16 -15.77 9.20 -13.55
C SER A 16 -14.30 9.44 -13.24
N LEU A 17 -13.88 10.71 -13.07
CA LEU A 17 -12.56 11.05 -12.53
C LEU A 17 -12.53 10.60 -11.07
N ALA A 18 -12.11 9.34 -10.91
CA ALA A 18 -12.20 8.54 -9.71
C ALA A 18 -11.20 9.02 -8.64
N ASP A 19 -11.72 9.46 -7.50
CA ASP A 19 -10.95 9.57 -6.25
C ASP A 19 -10.88 8.21 -5.51
N ASP A 20 -11.72 7.23 -5.89
CA ASP A 20 -11.82 5.94 -5.23
C ASP A 20 -11.00 4.84 -5.93
N CYS A 21 -10.50 3.85 -5.17
CA CYS A 21 -9.90 2.63 -5.70
C CYS A 21 -10.97 1.80 -6.44
N THR A 22 -10.91 1.78 -7.77
CA THR A 22 -11.85 1.05 -8.61
C THR A 22 -11.53 -0.45 -8.67
N GLN A 23 -12.46 -1.28 -9.18
CA GLN A 23 -12.18 -2.71 -9.40
C GLN A 23 -10.97 -2.94 -10.33
N LEU A 24 -10.78 -2.10 -11.35
CA LEU A 24 -9.62 -2.20 -12.22
C LEU A 24 -8.33 -1.80 -11.49
N ASP A 25 -8.37 -0.78 -10.63
CA ASP A 25 -7.23 -0.42 -9.79
C ASP A 25 -6.85 -1.57 -8.84
N MET A 26 -7.85 -2.22 -8.22
CA MET A 26 -7.63 -3.39 -7.35
C MET A 26 -6.93 -4.52 -8.11
N ILE A 27 -7.41 -4.87 -9.31
CA ILE A 27 -6.78 -5.90 -10.15
C ILE A 27 -5.34 -5.52 -10.49
N LYS A 28 -5.10 -4.26 -10.86
CA LYS A 28 -3.77 -3.72 -11.20
C LYS A 28 -2.81 -3.83 -10.01
N VAL A 29 -3.24 -3.37 -8.84
CA VAL A 29 -2.44 -3.40 -7.60
C VAL A 29 -2.16 -4.83 -7.16
N LYS A 30 -3.17 -5.73 -7.16
CA LYS A 30 -2.98 -7.16 -6.85
C LYS A 30 -1.97 -7.82 -7.78
N HIS A 31 -2.05 -7.53 -9.08
CA HIS A 31 -1.14 -8.08 -10.08
C HIS A 31 0.30 -7.60 -9.86
N GLN A 32 0.51 -6.28 -9.75
CA GLN A 32 1.83 -5.70 -9.51
C GLN A 32 2.39 -6.12 -8.15
N TRP A 33 1.56 -6.27 -7.13
CA TRP A 33 1.98 -6.79 -5.82
C TRP A 33 2.49 -8.22 -5.91
N ALA A 34 1.84 -9.09 -6.68
CA ALA A 34 2.28 -10.47 -6.86
C ALA A 34 3.68 -10.58 -7.49
N GLU A 35 4.05 -9.66 -8.40
CA GLU A 35 5.39 -9.60 -9.00
C GLU A 35 6.48 -9.27 -7.96
N VAL A 36 6.14 -8.45 -6.97
CA VAL A 36 7.10 -7.97 -5.95
C VAL A 36 7.17 -8.92 -4.75
N TYR A 37 6.01 -9.33 -4.23
CA TYR A 37 5.90 -10.10 -3.00
C TYR A 37 6.03 -11.62 -3.23
N GLY A 38 5.68 -12.12 -4.42
CA GLY A 38 5.56 -13.55 -4.73
C GLY A 38 6.88 -14.33 -4.80
N VAL A 39 8.04 -13.67 -4.67
CA VAL A 39 9.37 -14.32 -4.68
C VAL A 39 10.06 -14.09 -3.33
N GLU A 40 10.40 -15.17 -2.62
CA GLU A 40 10.85 -15.14 -1.21
C GLU A 40 12.04 -14.20 -0.95
N SER A 41 13.10 -14.27 -1.76
CA SER A 41 14.27 -13.39 -1.62
C SER A 41 13.94 -11.92 -1.89
N ASN A 42 13.04 -11.67 -2.84
CA ASN A 42 12.68 -10.32 -3.26
C ASN A 42 11.80 -9.63 -2.21
N ARG A 43 10.96 -10.39 -1.50
CA ARG A 43 10.09 -9.86 -0.44
C ARG A 43 10.89 -9.20 0.68
N GLN A 44 11.95 -9.86 1.17
CA GLN A 44 12.75 -9.32 2.26
C GLN A 44 13.55 -8.09 1.81
N GLU A 45 14.16 -8.14 0.62
CA GLU A 45 14.87 -6.98 0.05
C GLU A 45 13.93 -5.79 -0.17
N PHE A 46 12.74 -6.06 -0.73
CA PHE A 46 11.71 -5.06 -0.96
C PHE A 46 11.27 -4.41 0.35
N GLY A 47 10.87 -5.20 1.35
CA GLY A 47 10.42 -4.67 2.63
C GLY A 47 11.48 -3.83 3.33
N LEU A 48 12.73 -4.30 3.29
CA LEU A 48 13.85 -3.54 3.84
C LEU A 48 14.07 -2.22 3.09
N ALA A 49 13.95 -2.22 1.76
CA ALA A 49 14.02 -1.01 0.95
C ALA A 49 12.90 -0.02 1.28
N VAL A 50 11.67 -0.50 1.48
CA VAL A 50 10.52 0.30 1.93
C VAL A 50 10.81 0.94 3.28
N PHE A 51 11.24 0.16 4.28
CA PHE A 51 11.54 0.71 5.61
C PHE A 51 12.71 1.69 5.61
N LYS A 52 13.76 1.44 4.81
CA LYS A 52 14.86 2.38 4.63
C LYS A 52 14.37 3.70 4.03
N ARG A 53 13.47 3.65 3.04
CA ARG A 53 12.86 4.85 2.46
C ARG A 53 11.94 5.55 3.45
N PHE A 54 11.14 4.79 4.18
CA PHE A 54 10.25 5.30 5.23
C PHE A 54 11.04 6.06 6.30
N PHE A 55 12.16 5.53 6.79
CA PHE A 55 13.01 6.23 7.76
C PHE A 55 13.75 7.46 7.21
N VAL A 56 13.77 7.66 5.88
CA VAL A 56 14.21 8.91 5.26
C VAL A 56 13.08 9.95 5.27
N ILE A 57 11.84 9.53 5.04
CA ILE A 57 10.65 10.40 5.02
C ILE A 57 10.20 10.77 6.44
N HIS A 58 10.22 9.79 7.35
CA HIS A 58 9.83 9.89 8.75
C HIS A 58 10.99 9.40 9.64
N PRO A 59 11.93 10.30 10.02
CA PRO A 59 13.14 9.91 10.75
C PRO A 59 12.92 9.43 12.18
N ASP A 60 11.76 9.70 12.79
CA ASP A 60 11.45 9.17 14.14
C ASP A 60 11.32 7.64 14.10
N ARG A 61 12.04 6.99 15.00
CA ARG A 61 12.09 5.52 15.13
C ARG A 61 11.57 5.03 16.48
N SER A 62 10.97 5.90 17.28
CA SER A 62 10.45 5.59 18.61
C SER A 62 9.52 4.36 18.62
N LEU A 63 8.68 4.20 17.59
CA LEU A 63 7.78 3.05 17.42
C LEU A 63 8.50 1.70 17.19
N PHE A 64 9.78 1.71 16.82
CA PHE A 64 10.53 0.52 16.39
C PHE A 64 11.62 0.08 17.37
N VAL A 65 11.71 0.69 18.56
CA VAL A 65 12.73 0.36 19.57
C VAL A 65 12.70 -1.13 19.96
N ASN A 66 11.49 -1.68 20.16
CA ASN A 66 11.30 -3.09 20.56
C ASN A 66 11.65 -4.11 19.46
N VAL A 67 11.95 -3.65 18.25
CA VAL A 67 12.35 -4.49 17.11
C VAL A 67 13.70 -4.08 16.56
N HIS A 68 14.51 -3.35 17.33
CA HIS A 68 15.84 -2.87 16.94
C HIS A 68 15.82 -2.03 15.65
N GLY A 69 14.86 -1.10 15.53
CA GLY A 69 14.70 -0.23 14.35
C GLY A 69 15.86 0.73 14.08
N ASP A 70 16.79 0.89 15.02
CA ASP A 70 18.08 1.56 14.81
C ASP A 70 18.99 0.75 13.86
N ASN A 71 18.96 -0.58 13.94
CA ASN A 71 19.66 -1.49 13.04
C ASN A 71 18.68 -2.30 12.18
N VAL A 72 18.36 -1.78 11.00
CA VAL A 72 17.44 -2.42 10.05
C VAL A 72 17.92 -3.76 9.49
N TYR A 73 19.20 -4.10 9.69
CA TYR A 73 19.76 -5.40 9.29
C TYR A 73 19.74 -6.43 10.42
N SER A 74 19.25 -6.07 11.61
CA SER A 74 19.09 -7.01 12.72
C SER A 74 18.05 -8.10 12.39
N PRO A 75 18.21 -9.34 12.90
CA PRO A 75 17.22 -10.38 12.72
C PRO A 75 15.83 -9.99 13.24
N GLU A 76 15.75 -9.25 14.34
CA GLU A 76 14.51 -8.78 14.95
C GLU A 76 13.75 -7.82 14.02
N PHE A 77 14.47 -6.85 13.44
CA PHE A 77 13.87 -5.90 12.51
C PHE A 77 13.46 -6.59 11.21
N GLN A 78 14.30 -7.47 10.66
CA GLN A 78 13.93 -8.22 9.46
C GLN A 78 12.68 -9.08 9.66
N ALA A 79 12.56 -9.74 10.82
CA ALA A 79 11.36 -10.47 11.18
C ALA A 79 10.14 -9.54 11.32
N HIS A 80 10.32 -8.31 11.84
CA HIS A 80 9.26 -7.30 11.86
C HIS A 80 8.83 -6.89 10.44
N VAL A 81 9.79 -6.60 9.54
CA VAL A 81 9.51 -6.31 8.13
C VAL A 81 8.67 -7.41 7.49
N ALA A 82 9.05 -8.67 7.69
CA ALA A 82 8.29 -9.80 7.16
C ALA A 82 6.84 -9.83 7.67
N ARG A 83 6.61 -9.57 8.97
CA ARG A 83 5.26 -9.48 9.57
C ARG A 83 4.45 -8.32 9.00
N VAL A 84 5.05 -7.15 8.81
CA VAL A 84 4.36 -5.98 8.23
C VAL A 84 3.95 -6.27 6.80
N LEU A 85 4.85 -6.80 5.97
CA LEU A 85 4.52 -7.16 4.59
C LEU A 85 3.46 -8.27 4.52
N ALA A 86 3.42 -9.19 5.48
CA ALA A 86 2.34 -10.20 5.55
C ALA A 86 0.97 -9.55 5.77
N GLY A 87 0.90 -8.52 6.64
CA GLY A 87 -0.34 -7.79 6.86
C GLY A 87 -0.79 -6.98 5.64
N VAL A 88 0.17 -6.33 4.97
CA VAL A 88 -0.08 -5.62 3.70
C VAL A 88 -0.58 -6.59 2.62
N ASP A 89 0.02 -7.76 2.51
CA ASP A 89 -0.38 -8.80 1.57
C ASP A 89 -1.81 -9.30 1.80
N ILE A 90 -2.21 -9.50 3.05
CA ILE A 90 -3.59 -9.85 3.42
C ILE A 90 -4.56 -8.75 2.96
N LEU A 91 -4.23 -7.48 3.22
CA LEU A 91 -5.08 -6.35 2.85
C LEU A 91 -5.21 -6.20 1.33
N ILE A 92 -4.11 -6.31 0.58
CA ILE A 92 -4.11 -6.24 -0.88
C ILE A 92 -4.87 -7.44 -1.47
N SER A 93 -4.60 -8.66 -1.00
CA SER A 93 -5.19 -9.87 -1.56
C SER A 93 -6.70 -9.95 -1.33
N SER A 94 -7.22 -9.34 -0.26
CA SER A 94 -8.64 -9.35 0.10
C SER A 94 -9.44 -8.15 -0.38
N MET A 95 -8.84 -7.13 -0.98
CA MET A 95 -9.50 -5.85 -1.30
C MET A 95 -10.73 -5.95 -2.23
N ASP A 96 -10.84 -7.03 -3.02
CA ASP A 96 -11.98 -7.35 -3.87
C ASP A 96 -13.07 -8.19 -3.18
N GLN A 97 -12.86 -8.56 -1.92
CA GLN A 97 -13.75 -9.36 -1.08
C GLN A 97 -14.19 -8.53 0.13
N GLU A 98 -15.16 -7.64 -0.09
CA GLU A 98 -15.54 -6.58 0.85
C GLU A 98 -15.69 -7.03 2.31
N ALA A 99 -16.37 -8.15 2.57
CA ALA A 99 -16.57 -8.65 3.92
C ALA A 99 -15.26 -9.06 4.60
N ILE A 100 -14.36 -9.74 3.88
CA ILE A 100 -13.05 -10.17 4.38
C ILE A 100 -12.14 -8.97 4.56
N PHE A 101 -12.12 -8.07 3.58
CA PHE A 101 -11.31 -6.85 3.63
C PHE A 101 -11.67 -5.97 4.83
N LYS A 102 -12.97 -5.70 5.05
CA LYS A 102 -13.43 -4.89 6.19
C LYS A 102 -13.08 -5.54 7.53
N ALA A 103 -13.17 -6.86 7.63
CA ALA A 103 -12.77 -7.58 8.83
C ALA A 103 -11.26 -7.46 9.08
N ALA A 104 -10.43 -7.59 8.03
CA ALA A 104 -8.98 -7.42 8.13
C ALA A 104 -8.60 -5.98 8.50
N GLN A 105 -9.17 -4.97 7.84
CA GLN A 105 -8.97 -3.55 8.18
C GLN A 105 -9.28 -3.29 9.65
N LYS A 106 -10.45 -3.75 10.13
CA LYS A 106 -10.84 -3.60 11.53
C LYS A 106 -9.84 -4.25 12.48
N HIS A 107 -9.41 -5.48 12.19
CA HIS A 107 -8.42 -6.19 13.01
C HIS A 107 -7.11 -5.38 13.15
N TYR A 108 -6.58 -4.88 12.04
CA TYR A 108 -5.35 -4.08 12.06
C TYR A 108 -5.55 -2.72 12.72
N ALA A 109 -6.68 -2.05 12.50
CA ALA A 109 -7.01 -0.79 13.15
C ALA A 109 -7.05 -0.93 14.69
N ASP A 110 -7.77 -1.93 15.19
CA ASP A 110 -7.87 -2.20 16.63
C ASP A 110 -6.48 -2.51 17.23
N PHE A 111 -5.64 -3.25 16.48
CA PHE A 111 -4.27 -3.53 16.90
C PHE A 111 -3.40 -2.27 16.95
N HIS A 112 -3.34 -1.47 15.88
CA HIS A 112 -2.51 -0.27 15.83
C HIS A 112 -2.94 0.75 16.88
N LYS A 113 -4.25 1.02 16.98
CA LYS A 113 -4.81 1.94 17.98
C LYS A 113 -4.52 1.50 19.41
N SER A 114 -4.67 0.21 19.73
CA SER A 114 -4.47 -0.28 21.10
C SER A 114 -3.00 -0.36 21.53
N LYS A 115 -2.06 -0.47 20.57
CA LYS A 115 -0.64 -0.66 20.86
C LYS A 115 0.21 0.59 20.68
N PHE A 116 -0.12 1.42 19.69
CA PHE A 116 0.74 2.50 19.21
C PHE A 116 0.02 3.85 19.13
N GLY A 117 -1.31 3.87 19.14
CA GLY A 117 -2.09 5.07 18.85
C GLY A 117 -2.02 5.39 17.36
N GLU A 118 -1.68 6.63 17.02
CA GLU A 118 -1.50 7.06 15.64
C GLU A 118 -0.18 6.51 15.06
N VAL A 119 -0.22 6.07 13.81
CA VAL A 119 0.94 5.56 13.07
C VAL A 119 1.08 6.27 11.73
N PRO A 120 2.31 6.52 11.23
CA PRO A 120 2.57 7.32 10.03
C PRO A 120 2.31 6.53 8.72
N LEU A 121 1.04 6.16 8.49
CA LEU A 121 0.60 5.37 7.34
C LEU A 121 0.78 6.13 6.03
N VAL A 122 0.60 7.46 6.01
CA VAL A 122 0.77 8.28 4.80
C VAL A 122 2.22 8.23 4.32
N GLU A 123 3.17 8.38 5.23
CA GLU A 123 4.61 8.30 4.95
C GLU A 123 5.01 6.88 4.56
N PHE A 124 4.45 5.86 5.21
CA PHE A 124 4.70 4.47 4.84
C PHE A 124 4.20 4.15 3.42
N GLY A 125 2.99 4.59 3.06
CA GLY A 125 2.45 4.47 1.71
C GLY A 125 3.29 5.19 0.67
N THR A 126 3.79 6.38 1.02
CA THR A 126 4.72 7.13 0.16
C THR A 126 6.03 6.36 -0.05
N ALA A 127 6.60 5.80 1.02
CA ALA A 127 7.78 4.96 0.93
C ALA A 127 7.58 3.72 0.06
N MET A 128 6.42 3.05 0.16
CA MET A 128 6.07 1.93 -0.71
C MET A 128 6.04 2.35 -2.18
N ARG A 129 5.34 3.44 -2.51
CA ARG A 129 5.21 3.93 -3.89
C ARG A 129 6.52 4.41 -4.48
N ASP A 130 7.45 4.92 -3.68
CA ASP A 130 8.80 5.28 -4.12
C ASP A 130 9.65 4.05 -4.48
N VAL A 131 9.39 2.90 -3.84
CA VAL A 131 10.20 1.68 -3.99
C VAL A 131 9.62 0.73 -5.04
N LEU A 132 8.29 0.61 -5.11
CA LEU A 132 7.57 -0.28 -6.03
C LEU A 132 8.04 -0.22 -7.50
N PRO A 133 8.28 0.95 -8.11
CA PRO A 133 8.71 1.02 -9.52
C PRO A 133 10.04 0.31 -9.80
N LYS A 134 10.93 0.18 -8.81
CA LYS A 134 12.19 -0.57 -8.95
C LYS A 134 11.94 -2.07 -9.16
N TYR A 135 10.89 -2.60 -8.55
CA TYR A 135 10.58 -4.03 -8.55
C TYR A 135 9.55 -4.43 -9.60
N VAL A 136 8.53 -3.60 -9.83
CA VAL A 136 7.50 -3.79 -10.88
C VAL A 136 8.03 -3.40 -12.27
N GLY A 137 9.02 -2.49 -12.31
CA GLY A 137 9.53 -1.87 -13.52
C GLY A 137 8.81 -0.55 -13.84
N LEU A 138 9.60 0.50 -14.09
CA LEU A 138 9.11 1.88 -14.28
C LEU A 138 8.01 2.05 -15.34
N ARG A 139 8.05 1.25 -16.41
CA ARG A 139 7.04 1.32 -17.49
C ARG A 139 5.73 0.63 -17.14
N ASN A 140 5.77 -0.29 -16.18
CA ASN A 140 4.63 -1.12 -15.81
C ASN A 140 3.93 -0.62 -14.56
N TYR A 141 4.65 0.10 -13.68
CA TYR A 141 4.14 0.65 -12.43
C TYR A 141 3.04 1.70 -12.65
N ASP A 142 1.96 1.59 -11.87
CA ASP A 142 0.80 2.49 -11.96
C ASP A 142 0.64 3.25 -10.65
N ASN A 143 1.24 4.44 -10.60
CA ASN A 143 1.25 5.24 -9.38
C ASN A 143 -0.14 5.62 -8.89
N ASP A 144 -1.06 5.89 -9.82
CA ASP A 144 -2.37 6.43 -9.49
C ASP A 144 -3.27 5.34 -8.91
N SER A 145 -3.24 4.13 -9.48
CA SER A 145 -3.92 2.97 -8.88
C SER A 145 -3.37 2.67 -7.49
N TRP A 146 -2.05 2.68 -7.31
CA TRP A 146 -1.45 2.46 -5.98
C TRP A 146 -1.81 3.55 -4.98
N SER A 147 -1.85 4.81 -5.38
CA SER A 147 -2.24 5.93 -4.51
C SER A 147 -3.67 5.77 -4.01
N ARG A 148 -4.63 5.59 -4.94
CA ARG A 148 -6.05 5.40 -4.59
C ARG A 148 -6.28 4.16 -3.75
N CYS A 149 -5.68 3.04 -4.11
CA CYS A 149 -5.88 1.79 -3.39
C CYS A 149 -5.15 1.73 -2.05
N TYR A 150 -3.99 2.38 -1.90
CA TYR A 150 -3.37 2.53 -0.58
C TYR A 150 -4.27 3.35 0.35
N ALA A 151 -4.82 4.48 -0.12
CA ALA A 151 -5.79 5.26 0.64
C ALA A 151 -7.03 4.43 1.03
N TYR A 152 -7.55 3.62 0.11
CA TYR A 152 -8.64 2.68 0.40
C TYR A 152 -8.27 1.68 1.50
N ILE A 153 -7.07 1.09 1.43
CA ILE A 153 -6.51 0.16 2.42
C ILE A 153 -6.39 0.80 3.80
N THR A 154 -5.89 2.03 3.89
CA THR A 154 -5.60 2.68 5.18
C THR A 154 -6.76 3.49 5.74
N SER A 155 -7.82 3.74 4.98
CA SER A 155 -8.98 4.58 5.36
C SER A 155 -9.66 4.26 6.69
N LYS A 156 -9.40 3.08 7.26
CA LYS A 156 -9.92 2.63 8.56
C LYS A 156 -8.84 2.16 9.54
N VAL A 157 -7.56 2.21 9.15
CA VAL A 157 -6.43 1.72 9.94
C VAL A 157 -5.84 2.84 10.84
N GLU A 158 -6.28 4.08 10.64
CA GLU A 158 -5.97 5.26 11.46
C GLU A 158 -6.63 5.25 12.85
#